data_AF-A0A6A4Z714-F1
#
_entry.id   AF-A0A6A4Z714-F1
#
_cell.length_a   1.000
_cell.length_b   1.000
_cell.length_c   1.000
_cell.angle_alpha   90.00
_cell.angle_beta   90.00
_cell.angle_gamma   90.00
#
_symmetry.space_group_name_H-M   'P 1'
#
loop_
_entity.id
_entity.type
_entity.pdbx_description
1 polymer ?
#
loop_
_entity_poly.entity_id
_entity_poly.type
_entity_poly.pdbx_seq_one_letter_code
_entity_poly.pdbx_strand_id
1 'polypeptide(L)'
;MLIGWTVTMICLSIMTFWPFGDPYCNRATAAARNSKACSKPYTKASPADKDLFNVEAPNNGTLFIMLSMMVSFGYVTAACASDAMVVQYAQREPAAIRGRVQTAIYTVRSLFGIVASLVQGFGLNGINYGGSFSFSIGPNIPYAICLVPCVLVVCTTIFLMEEKPTPRIPFKQYIAMFWNLLQQRVMWQICAFRFINNVFQGIGSTAGSPMYYTWAKVEPLNDALSSVLGNALFACILTVVGKWGLHWNWRWAIAIASVSVTLIDGCINFLTIWDIVRNQWFYNGVALAEQIPSGVRFIIATYCAVEIADVGNEGATYGLVTTVSNLASPFASVIYKVVDSYFKVTQDDIQEDTIAVRWDVTYTYLISYSCKLFALVWLFMLPPQKAPM
;
A
#
# COMPACT_ATOMS: atom_id res chain seq x y z
N MET A 1 5.39 -15.70 -15.28
CA MET A 1 4.20 -14.84 -15.44
C MET A 1 2.91 -15.63 -15.60
N LEU A 2 2.83 -16.54 -16.58
CA LEU A 2 1.59 -17.29 -16.89
C LEU A 2 0.96 -17.96 -15.67
N ILE A 3 1.75 -18.70 -14.88
CA ILE A 3 1.28 -19.41 -13.67
C ILE A 3 0.63 -18.45 -12.65
N GLY A 4 1.23 -17.29 -12.42
CA GLY A 4 0.69 -16.32 -11.46
C GLY A 4 -0.64 -15.71 -11.93
N TRP A 5 -0.72 -15.36 -13.21
CA TRP A 5 -1.95 -14.81 -13.80
C TRP A 5 -3.06 -15.84 -13.95
N THR A 6 -2.75 -17.12 -14.23
CA THR A 6 -3.78 -18.17 -14.28
C THR A 6 -4.39 -18.45 -12.91
N VAL A 7 -3.57 -18.52 -11.84
CA VAL A 7 -4.07 -18.63 -10.46
C VAL A 7 -4.98 -17.45 -10.13
N THR A 8 -4.54 -16.23 -10.46
CA THR A 8 -5.32 -15.00 -10.23
C THR A 8 -6.65 -15.02 -10.99
N MET A 9 -6.62 -15.42 -12.26
CA MET A 9 -7.80 -15.49 -13.13
C MET A 9 -8.83 -16.50 -12.62
N ILE A 10 -8.40 -17.68 -12.18
CA ILE A 10 -9.29 -18.71 -11.62
C ILE A 10 -9.97 -18.17 -10.35
N CYS A 11 -9.19 -17.62 -9.42
CA CYS A 11 -9.74 -17.11 -8.16
C CYS A 11 -10.70 -15.92 -8.37
N LEU A 12 -10.35 -14.96 -9.23
CA LEU A 12 -11.23 -13.84 -9.58
C LEU A 12 -12.50 -14.29 -10.30
N SER A 13 -12.42 -15.33 -11.14
CA SER A 13 -13.60 -15.91 -11.79
C SER A 13 -14.55 -16.49 -10.76
N ILE A 14 -14.05 -17.25 -9.79
CA ILE A 14 -14.87 -17.81 -8.71
C ILE A 14 -15.54 -16.67 -7.93
N MET A 15 -14.78 -15.66 -7.50
CA MET A 15 -15.33 -14.53 -6.75
C MET A 15 -16.34 -13.68 -7.51
N THR A 16 -16.22 -13.63 -8.84
CA THR A 16 -17.14 -12.86 -9.69
C THR A 16 -18.51 -13.53 -9.77
N PHE A 17 -18.53 -14.86 -9.90
CA PHE A 17 -19.76 -15.62 -10.13
C PHE A 17 -20.35 -16.24 -8.85
N TRP A 18 -19.58 -16.35 -7.78
CA TRP A 18 -20.07 -16.87 -6.50
C TRP A 18 -20.81 -15.78 -5.69
N PRO A 19 -22.00 -16.04 -5.13
CA PRO A 19 -22.73 -15.03 -4.37
C PRO A 19 -22.00 -14.67 -3.07
N PHE A 20 -21.79 -13.37 -2.82
CA PHE A 20 -21.12 -12.87 -1.61
C PHE A 20 -21.95 -13.06 -0.33
N GLY A 21 -23.28 -13.09 -0.47
CA GLY A 21 -24.23 -13.16 0.65
C GLY A 21 -24.58 -11.79 1.24
N ASP A 22 -25.48 -11.80 2.22
CA ASP A 22 -25.98 -10.59 2.89
C ASP A 22 -24.96 -10.00 3.89
N PRO A 23 -24.94 -8.66 4.07
CA PRO A 23 -24.01 -8.00 4.98
C PRO A 23 -24.25 -8.38 6.45
N TYR A 24 -23.20 -8.28 7.27
CA TYR A 24 -23.28 -8.56 8.71
C TYR A 24 -24.32 -7.71 9.44
N CYS A 25 -24.48 -6.43 9.07
CA CYS A 25 -25.57 -5.59 9.52
C CYS A 25 -26.16 -4.85 8.32
N ASN A 26 -27.45 -5.01 8.08
CA ASN A 26 -28.11 -4.33 6.97
C ASN A 26 -28.47 -2.90 7.39
N ARG A 27 -27.63 -1.95 6.97
CA ARG A 27 -27.81 -0.53 7.33
C ARG A 27 -29.00 0.09 6.63
N ALA A 28 -29.38 -0.41 5.46
CA ALA A 28 -30.57 0.06 4.75
C ALA A 28 -31.86 -0.27 5.53
N THR A 29 -31.99 -1.50 6.04
CA THR A 29 -33.14 -1.88 6.87
C THR A 29 -33.10 -1.22 8.24
N ALA A 30 -31.92 -1.03 8.82
CA ALA A 30 -31.76 -0.27 10.07
C ALA A 30 -32.20 1.20 9.90
N ALA A 31 -31.81 1.85 8.80
CA ALA A 31 -32.25 3.20 8.46
C ALA A 31 -33.77 3.27 8.25
N ALA A 32 -34.36 2.29 7.56
CA ALA A 32 -35.81 2.21 7.38
C ALA A 32 -36.58 2.08 8.71
N ARG A 33 -35.97 1.44 9.72
CA ARG A 33 -36.53 1.30 11.07
C ARG A 33 -36.15 2.45 12.03
N ASN A 34 -35.49 3.51 11.54
CA ASN A 34 -34.90 4.58 12.36
C ASN A 34 -34.02 4.07 13.51
N SER A 35 -33.39 2.90 13.32
CA SER A 35 -32.56 2.25 14.33
C SER A 35 -31.08 2.53 14.08
N LYS A 36 -30.37 2.94 15.14
CA LYS A 36 -28.90 3.09 15.13
C LYS A 36 -28.17 1.80 15.53
N ALA A 37 -28.82 0.65 15.37
CA ALA A 37 -28.29 -0.65 15.77
C ALA A 37 -26.93 -0.98 15.13
N CYS A 38 -26.76 -0.73 13.83
CA CYS A 38 -25.52 -1.02 13.12
C CYS A 38 -24.32 -0.12 13.54
N SER A 39 -24.54 0.89 14.39
CA SER A 39 -23.48 1.70 14.99
C SER A 39 -23.05 1.20 16.37
N LYS A 40 -23.71 0.17 16.90
CA LYS A 40 -23.42 -0.45 18.20
C LYS A 40 -22.96 -1.89 18.02
N PRO A 41 -22.12 -2.42 18.93
CA PRO A 41 -21.79 -3.84 18.95
C PRO A 41 -23.06 -4.70 19.12
N TYR A 42 -23.08 -5.90 18.52
CA TYR A 42 -24.18 -6.86 18.63
C TYR A 42 -24.58 -7.15 20.10
N THR A 43 -23.62 -7.17 21.01
CA THR A 43 -23.84 -7.39 22.45
C THR A 43 -24.61 -6.26 23.13
N LYS A 44 -24.54 -5.04 22.59
CA LYS A 44 -25.22 -3.83 23.08
C LYS A 44 -26.48 -3.50 22.25
N ALA A 45 -26.86 -4.34 21.28
CA ALA A 45 -28.05 -4.16 20.45
C ALA A 45 -29.32 -4.58 21.21
N SER A 46 -30.41 -3.84 20.99
CA SER A 46 -31.74 -4.17 21.54
C SER A 46 -32.21 -5.55 21.04
N PRO A 47 -32.98 -6.34 21.80
CA PRO A 47 -33.51 -7.62 21.34
C PRO A 47 -34.25 -7.53 20.00
N ALA A 48 -34.96 -6.42 19.76
CA ALA A 48 -35.70 -6.15 18.52
C ALA A 48 -34.82 -5.74 17.33
N ASP A 49 -33.57 -5.35 17.58
CA ASP A 49 -32.60 -4.96 16.55
C ASP A 49 -31.65 -6.10 16.19
N LYS A 50 -31.66 -7.22 16.93
CA LYS A 50 -30.78 -8.37 16.68
C LYS A 50 -31.08 -9.09 15.37
N ASP A 51 -32.30 -8.97 14.86
CA ASP A 51 -32.72 -9.51 13.56
C ASP A 51 -32.06 -8.78 12.38
N LEU A 52 -31.55 -7.56 12.59
CA LEU A 52 -30.79 -6.80 11.59
C LEU A 52 -29.37 -7.34 11.38
N PHE A 53 -28.89 -8.22 12.27
CA PHE A 53 -27.54 -8.77 12.25
C PHE A 53 -27.53 -10.20 11.70
N ASN A 54 -26.74 -10.42 10.66
CA ASN A 54 -26.46 -11.75 10.14
C ASN A 54 -25.20 -12.33 10.79
N VAL A 55 -25.37 -13.20 11.79
CA VAL A 55 -24.26 -13.85 12.50
C VAL A 55 -23.47 -14.85 11.65
N GLU A 56 -24.03 -15.33 10.54
CA GLU A 56 -23.35 -16.25 9.61
C GLU A 56 -22.52 -15.52 8.54
N ALA A 57 -22.66 -14.20 8.40
CA ALA A 57 -21.90 -13.41 7.43
C ALA A 57 -20.36 -13.63 7.51
N PRO A 58 -19.72 -13.78 8.69
CA PRO A 58 -18.30 -14.09 8.79
C PRO A 58 -17.92 -15.45 8.15
N ASN A 59 -18.79 -16.46 8.23
CA ASN A 59 -18.54 -17.77 7.65
C ASN A 59 -18.53 -17.69 6.11
N ASN A 60 -19.48 -16.95 5.53
CA ASN A 60 -19.53 -16.70 4.08
C ASN A 60 -18.31 -15.91 3.59
N GLY A 61 -17.82 -14.96 4.39
CA GLY A 61 -16.63 -14.17 4.08
C GLY A 61 -15.32 -14.98 3.99
N THR A 62 -15.26 -16.14 4.66
CA THR A 62 -14.02 -16.95 4.73
C THR A 62 -13.54 -17.40 3.34
N LEU A 63 -14.46 -17.81 2.46
CA LEU A 63 -14.14 -18.19 1.08
C LEU A 63 -13.47 -17.03 0.33
N PHE A 64 -14.05 -15.83 0.42
CA PHE A 64 -13.54 -14.63 -0.25
C PHE A 64 -12.19 -14.18 0.33
N ILE A 65 -11.97 -14.33 1.63
CA ILE A 65 -10.67 -14.04 2.26
C ILE A 65 -9.59 -15.00 1.72
N MET A 66 -9.86 -16.31 1.72
CA MET A 66 -8.92 -17.32 1.24
C MET A 66 -8.60 -17.15 -0.25
N LEU A 67 -9.63 -16.90 -1.08
CA LEU A 67 -9.42 -16.63 -2.50
C LEU A 67 -8.68 -15.30 -2.71
N SER A 68 -8.89 -14.26 -1.89
CA SER A 68 -8.18 -12.97 -1.99
C SER A 68 -6.70 -13.13 -1.69
N MET A 69 -6.37 -14.00 -0.74
CA MET A 69 -4.99 -14.38 -0.43
C MET A 69 -4.35 -15.10 -1.62
N MET A 70 -5.06 -16.02 -2.27
CA MET A 70 -4.56 -16.72 -3.47
C MET A 70 -4.41 -15.79 -4.68
N VAL A 71 -5.34 -14.85 -4.89
CA VAL A 71 -5.20 -13.76 -5.86
C VAL A 71 -3.94 -12.95 -5.59
N SER A 72 -3.69 -12.60 -4.32
CA SER A 72 -2.50 -11.86 -3.90
C SER A 72 -1.22 -12.62 -4.24
N PHE A 73 -1.17 -13.91 -3.92
CA PHE A 73 -0.06 -14.79 -4.27
C PHE A 73 0.18 -14.88 -5.79
N GLY A 74 -0.90 -15.06 -6.56
CA GLY A 74 -0.85 -15.17 -8.01
C GLY A 74 -0.33 -13.90 -8.68
N TYR A 75 -0.91 -12.74 -8.36
CA TYR A 75 -0.50 -11.48 -9.00
C TYR A 75 0.93 -11.10 -8.58
N VAL A 76 1.33 -11.30 -7.31
CA VAL A 76 2.71 -10.99 -6.87
C VAL A 76 3.71 -11.88 -7.61
N THR A 77 3.42 -13.16 -7.80
CA THR A 77 4.27 -14.07 -8.58
C THR A 77 4.44 -13.57 -10.02
N ALA A 78 3.36 -13.08 -10.63
CA ALA A 78 3.43 -12.52 -11.97
C ALA A 78 4.17 -11.17 -12.01
N ALA A 79 3.93 -10.30 -11.02
CA ALA A 79 4.56 -9.00 -10.87
C ALA A 79 6.07 -9.10 -10.68
N CYS A 80 6.55 -10.03 -9.83
CA CYS A 80 7.97 -10.28 -9.65
C CYS A 80 8.66 -10.68 -10.97
N ALA A 81 8.01 -11.53 -11.77
CA ALA A 81 8.55 -11.93 -13.07
C ALA A 81 8.56 -10.75 -14.07
N SER A 82 7.55 -9.89 -14.06
CA SER A 82 7.55 -8.67 -14.88
C SER A 82 8.61 -7.67 -14.43
N ASP A 83 8.76 -7.45 -13.12
CA ASP A 83 9.75 -6.52 -12.57
C ASP A 83 11.19 -6.98 -12.90
N ALA A 84 11.44 -8.29 -12.87
CA ALA A 84 12.73 -8.85 -13.30
C ALA A 84 13.06 -8.47 -14.76
N MET A 85 12.09 -8.56 -15.67
CA MET A 85 12.28 -8.10 -17.06
C MET A 85 12.49 -6.59 -17.14
N VAL A 86 11.80 -5.81 -16.30
CA VAL A 86 12.01 -4.35 -16.24
C VAL A 86 13.44 -4.01 -15.86
N VAL A 87 14.04 -4.73 -14.91
CA VAL A 87 15.45 -4.55 -14.55
C VAL A 87 16.35 -4.82 -15.76
N GLN A 88 16.13 -5.94 -16.45
CA GLN A 88 16.91 -6.29 -17.65
C GLN A 88 16.77 -5.24 -18.77
N TYR A 89 15.57 -4.68 -18.97
CA TYR A 89 15.36 -3.61 -19.95
C TYR A 89 15.98 -2.28 -19.50
N ALA A 90 15.86 -1.94 -18.22
CA ALA A 90 16.47 -0.73 -17.67
C ALA A 90 18.00 -0.77 -17.75
N GLN A 91 18.63 -1.93 -17.54
CA GLN A 91 20.08 -2.08 -17.65
C GLN A 91 20.62 -1.83 -19.06
N ARG A 92 19.80 -2.05 -20.10
CA ARG A 92 20.13 -1.74 -21.51
C ARG A 92 20.02 -0.26 -21.85
N GLU A 93 19.40 0.55 -20.98
CA GLU A 93 19.34 2.00 -21.18
C GLU A 93 20.74 2.62 -20.98
N PRO A 94 21.11 3.64 -21.78
CA PRO A 94 22.31 4.44 -21.53
C PRO A 94 22.33 4.98 -20.10
N ALA A 95 23.51 5.03 -19.46
CA ALA A 95 23.66 5.42 -18.06
C ALA A 95 22.99 6.77 -17.71
N ALA A 96 22.99 7.73 -18.64
CA ALA A 96 22.36 9.04 -18.46
C ALA A 96 20.82 8.99 -18.33
N ILE A 97 20.16 7.96 -18.90
CA ILE A 97 18.70 7.83 -18.92
C ILE A 97 18.19 6.56 -18.21
N ARG A 98 19.09 5.76 -17.64
CA ARG A 98 18.79 4.51 -16.94
C ARG A 98 17.79 4.72 -15.80
N GLY A 99 16.68 3.99 -15.84
CA GLY A 99 15.54 4.10 -14.93
C GLY A 99 14.29 4.71 -15.58
N ARG A 100 14.32 5.13 -16.85
CA ARG A 100 13.15 5.70 -17.53
C ARG A 100 12.08 4.66 -17.82
N VAL A 101 12.46 3.49 -18.33
CA VAL A 101 11.52 2.37 -18.52
C VAL A 101 10.82 2.01 -17.20
N GLN A 102 11.57 1.94 -16.11
CA GLN A 102 11.01 1.68 -14.79
C GLN A 102 10.04 2.80 -14.39
N THR A 103 10.44 4.07 -14.50
CA THR A 103 9.54 5.20 -14.19
C THR A 103 8.25 5.15 -15.00
N ALA A 104 8.33 4.87 -16.30
CA ALA A 104 7.16 4.81 -17.18
C ALA A 104 6.17 3.73 -16.73
N ILE A 105 6.64 2.52 -16.44
CA ILE A 105 5.80 1.41 -16.00
C ILE A 105 5.11 1.71 -14.67
N TYR A 106 5.86 2.27 -13.73
CA TYR A 106 5.34 2.61 -12.41
C TYR A 106 4.35 3.79 -12.50
N THR A 107 4.55 4.73 -13.42
CA THR A 107 3.60 5.82 -13.73
C THR A 107 2.30 5.25 -14.30
N VAL A 108 2.37 4.36 -15.30
CA VAL A 108 1.19 3.71 -15.89
C VAL A 108 0.41 2.96 -14.81
N ARG A 109 1.09 2.20 -13.96
CA ARG A 109 0.46 1.49 -12.83
C ARG A 109 -0.32 2.45 -11.92
N SER A 110 0.29 3.57 -11.52
CA SER A 110 -0.36 4.56 -10.66
C SER A 110 -1.57 5.20 -11.34
N LEU A 111 -1.51 5.46 -12.65
CA LEU A 111 -2.66 5.96 -13.41
C LEU A 111 -3.80 4.95 -13.46
N PHE A 112 -3.53 3.66 -13.63
CA PHE A 112 -4.58 2.63 -13.55
C PHE A 112 -5.13 2.46 -12.12
N GLY A 113 -4.34 2.80 -11.09
CA GLY A 113 -4.81 2.89 -9.70
C GLY A 113 -5.96 3.89 -9.52
N ILE A 114 -6.01 4.96 -10.32
CA ILE A 114 -7.12 5.93 -10.33
C ILE A 114 -8.45 5.24 -10.67
N VAL A 115 -8.43 4.32 -11.64
CA VAL A 115 -9.64 3.57 -12.02
C VAL A 115 -10.16 2.74 -10.86
N ALA A 116 -9.26 2.09 -10.11
CA ALA A 116 -9.64 1.34 -8.91
C ALA A 116 -10.27 2.24 -7.84
N SER A 117 -9.67 3.41 -7.57
CA SER A 117 -10.23 4.38 -6.62
C SER A 117 -11.59 4.92 -7.06
N LEU A 118 -11.83 5.14 -8.36
CA LEU A 118 -13.12 5.55 -8.89
C LEU A 118 -14.20 4.47 -8.72
N VAL A 119 -13.86 3.21 -8.98
CA VAL A 119 -14.79 2.08 -8.77
C VAL A 119 -15.18 1.97 -7.29
N GLN A 120 -14.23 2.13 -6.38
CA GLN A 120 -14.51 2.15 -4.94
C GLN A 120 -15.38 3.35 -4.54
N GLY A 121 -15.03 4.56 -4.98
CA GLY A 121 -15.71 5.79 -4.58
C GLY A 121 -17.12 5.97 -5.13
N PHE A 122 -17.35 5.59 -6.39
CA PHE A 122 -18.67 5.72 -7.01
C PHE A 122 -19.48 4.42 -6.91
N GLY A 123 -18.83 3.26 -6.94
CA GLY A 123 -19.51 1.97 -6.90
C GLY A 123 -19.87 1.52 -5.48
N LEU A 124 -18.96 1.68 -4.51
CA LEU A 124 -19.09 1.14 -3.15
C LEU A 124 -19.43 2.23 -2.13
N ASN A 125 -20.34 3.15 -2.48
CA ASN A 125 -20.69 4.33 -1.66
C ASN A 125 -22.18 4.38 -1.27
N GLY A 126 -22.85 3.22 -1.22
CA GLY A 126 -24.22 3.12 -0.74
C GLY A 126 -24.32 3.11 0.80
N ILE A 127 -25.55 3.14 1.30
CA ILE A 127 -25.89 3.14 2.73
C ILE A 127 -25.20 1.99 3.50
N ASN A 128 -25.13 0.79 2.91
CA ASN A 128 -24.48 -0.38 3.53
C ASN A 128 -22.96 -0.22 3.65
N TYR A 129 -22.33 0.58 2.78
CA TYR A 129 -20.90 0.91 2.86
C TYR A 129 -20.63 2.15 3.73
N GLY A 130 -21.68 2.79 4.28
CA GLY A 130 -21.55 4.03 5.06
C GLY A 130 -21.43 5.29 4.20
N GLY A 131 -21.82 5.18 2.93
CA GLY A 131 -21.86 6.29 1.99
C GLY A 131 -23.21 6.97 1.88
N SER A 132 -23.26 8.05 1.10
CA SER A 132 -24.44 8.91 0.92
C SER A 132 -25.30 8.55 -0.31
N PHE A 133 -24.86 7.60 -1.16
CA PHE A 133 -25.59 7.29 -2.39
C PHE A 133 -26.76 6.33 -2.14
N SER A 134 -27.81 6.50 -2.95
CA SER A 134 -28.97 5.59 -2.97
C SER A 134 -28.70 4.28 -3.71
N PHE A 135 -27.64 4.23 -4.53
CA PHE A 135 -27.20 3.03 -5.23
C PHE A 135 -25.85 2.55 -4.70
N SER A 136 -25.61 1.25 -4.85
CA SER A 136 -24.28 0.66 -4.67
C SER A 136 -24.15 -0.61 -5.48
N ILE A 137 -22.94 -0.91 -5.94
CA ILE A 137 -22.63 -2.19 -6.56
C ILE A 137 -22.34 -3.26 -5.48
N GLY A 138 -22.64 -4.51 -5.82
CA GLY A 138 -22.24 -5.65 -4.99
C GLY A 138 -20.72 -5.89 -5.05
N PRO A 139 -20.12 -6.52 -4.03
CA PRO A 139 -18.68 -6.81 -3.99
C PRO A 139 -18.16 -7.64 -5.17
N ASN A 140 -19.03 -8.41 -5.83
CA ASN A 140 -18.69 -9.21 -7.01
C ASN A 140 -18.31 -8.37 -8.24
N ILE A 141 -18.85 -7.16 -8.38
CA ILE A 141 -18.60 -6.31 -9.56
C ILE A 141 -17.13 -5.83 -9.61
N PRO A 142 -16.54 -5.32 -8.51
CA PRO A 142 -15.10 -5.07 -8.45
C PRO A 142 -14.23 -6.26 -8.87
N TYR A 143 -14.58 -7.49 -8.44
CA TYR A 143 -13.85 -8.69 -8.87
C TYR A 143 -13.97 -8.94 -10.38
N ALA A 144 -15.15 -8.72 -10.95
CA ALA A 144 -15.38 -8.81 -12.40
C ALA A 144 -14.53 -7.78 -13.17
N ILE A 145 -14.45 -6.54 -12.68
CA ILE A 145 -13.65 -5.47 -13.27
C ILE A 145 -12.17 -5.85 -13.27
N CYS A 146 -11.66 -6.47 -12.19
CA CYS A 146 -10.29 -6.98 -12.10
C CYS A 146 -10.04 -8.22 -12.97
N LEU A 147 -11.07 -9.03 -13.25
CA LEU A 147 -10.95 -10.23 -14.08
C LEU A 147 -10.64 -9.89 -15.54
N VAL A 148 -11.26 -8.84 -16.10
CA VAL A 148 -11.05 -8.41 -17.49
C VAL A 148 -9.57 -8.17 -17.85
N PRO A 149 -8.82 -7.30 -17.15
CA PRO A 149 -7.40 -7.10 -17.45
C PRO A 149 -6.58 -8.37 -17.15
N CYS A 150 -6.98 -9.20 -16.18
CA CYS A 150 -6.29 -10.46 -15.91
C CYS A 150 -6.36 -11.42 -17.11
N VAL A 151 -7.52 -11.56 -17.75
CA VAL A 151 -7.69 -12.37 -18.96
C VAL A 151 -6.86 -11.81 -20.11
N LEU A 152 -6.89 -10.49 -20.33
CA LEU A 152 -6.07 -9.84 -21.35
C LEU A 152 -4.59 -10.12 -21.15
N VAL A 153 -4.10 -10.02 -19.91
CA VAL A 153 -2.68 -10.26 -19.61
C VAL A 153 -2.28 -11.73 -19.79
N VAL A 154 -3.16 -12.69 -19.49
CA VAL A 154 -2.91 -14.10 -19.83
C VAL A 154 -2.75 -14.26 -21.35
N CYS A 155 -3.63 -13.66 -22.14
CA CYS A 155 -3.53 -13.69 -23.61
C CYS A 155 -2.24 -13.01 -24.11
N THR A 156 -1.90 -11.82 -23.61
CA THR A 156 -0.65 -11.13 -24.02
C THR A 156 0.60 -11.91 -23.61
N THR A 157 0.57 -12.60 -22.46
CA THR A 157 1.69 -13.44 -22.02
C THR A 157 1.89 -14.65 -22.94
N ILE A 158 0.83 -15.18 -23.55
CA ILE A 158 0.92 -16.31 -24.49
C ILE A 158 1.34 -15.84 -25.88
N PHE A 159 0.76 -14.75 -26.38
CA PHE A 159 0.87 -14.36 -27.78
C PHE A 159 1.91 -13.26 -28.07
N LEU A 160 2.21 -12.39 -27.12
CA LEU A 160 3.10 -11.22 -27.33
C LEU A 160 4.44 -11.34 -26.60
N MET A 161 4.53 -12.15 -25.55
CA MET A 161 5.76 -12.28 -24.78
C MET A 161 6.73 -13.23 -25.48
N GLU A 162 7.84 -12.68 -25.98
CA GLU A 162 8.92 -13.45 -26.57
C GLU A 162 9.98 -13.79 -25.50
N GLU A 163 10.11 -15.08 -25.18
CA GLU A 163 11.15 -15.57 -24.27
C GLU A 163 12.39 -15.98 -25.08
N LYS A 164 13.50 -15.28 -24.87
CA LYS A 164 14.77 -15.61 -25.53
C LYS A 164 15.39 -16.82 -24.85
N PRO A 165 15.75 -17.89 -25.60
CA PRO A 165 16.36 -19.07 -25.00
C PRO A 165 17.73 -18.71 -24.40
N THR A 166 17.85 -18.87 -23.08
CA THR A 166 19.12 -18.71 -22.35
C THR A 166 19.75 -20.08 -22.07
N PRO A 167 21.09 -20.16 -21.99
CA PRO A 167 21.77 -21.40 -21.62
C PRO A 167 21.32 -21.87 -20.23
N ARG A 168 21.14 -23.18 -20.08
CA ARG A 168 20.71 -23.79 -18.81
C ARG A 168 21.81 -23.63 -17.75
N ILE A 169 21.48 -22.98 -16.64
CA ILE A 169 22.35 -22.89 -15.46
C ILE A 169 21.92 -23.96 -14.45
N PRO A 170 22.83 -24.82 -13.96
CA PRO A 170 22.54 -25.75 -12.88
C PRO A 170 22.08 -25.02 -11.61
N PHE A 171 21.00 -25.49 -10.97
CA PHE A 171 20.41 -24.83 -9.80
C PHE A 171 21.42 -24.62 -8.64
N LYS A 172 22.30 -25.60 -8.41
CA LYS A 172 23.36 -25.49 -7.39
C LYS A 172 24.33 -24.35 -7.69
N GLN A 173 24.68 -24.14 -8.96
CA GLN A 173 25.56 -23.05 -9.38
C GLN A 173 24.85 -21.71 -9.22
N TYR A 174 23.57 -21.62 -9.60
CA TYR A 174 22.76 -20.42 -9.41
C TYR A 174 22.66 -20.01 -7.94
N ILE A 175 22.37 -20.95 -7.02
CA ILE A 175 22.35 -20.68 -5.58
C ILE A 175 23.73 -20.20 -5.10
N ALA A 176 24.82 -20.84 -5.53
CA ALA A 176 26.16 -20.44 -5.11
C ALA A 176 26.50 -19.02 -5.58
N MET A 177 26.16 -18.67 -6.83
CA MET A 177 26.33 -17.33 -7.37
C MET A 177 25.51 -16.30 -6.57
N PHE A 178 24.24 -16.61 -6.30
CA PHE A 178 23.38 -15.74 -5.52
C PHE A 178 23.86 -15.57 -4.07
N TRP A 179 24.37 -16.63 -3.45
CA TRP A 179 24.96 -16.58 -2.11
C TRP A 179 26.22 -15.70 -2.06
N ASN A 180 27.11 -15.83 -3.05
CA ASN A 180 28.28 -14.96 -3.17
C ASN A 180 27.88 -13.49 -3.35
N LEU A 181 26.82 -13.22 -4.13
CA LEU A 181 26.27 -11.87 -4.29
C LEU A 181 25.74 -11.31 -2.96
N LEU A 182 25.02 -12.11 -2.17
CA LEU A 182 24.56 -11.73 -0.83
C LEU A 182 25.70 -11.35 0.12
N GLN A 183 26.85 -12.01 0.01
CA GLN A 183 28.03 -11.71 0.82
C GLN A 183 28.72 -10.40 0.43
N GLN A 184 28.47 -9.87 -0.77
CA GLN A 184 29.06 -8.61 -1.19
C GLN A 184 28.57 -7.46 -0.32
N ARG A 185 29.49 -6.54 0.01
CA ARG A 185 29.22 -5.39 0.87
C ARG A 185 28.03 -4.56 0.40
N VAL A 186 27.97 -4.29 -0.90
CA VAL A 186 26.92 -3.46 -1.50
C VAL A 186 25.53 -4.08 -1.29
N MET A 187 25.41 -5.40 -1.49
CA MET A 187 24.15 -6.11 -1.41
C MET A 187 23.60 -6.15 0.03
N TRP A 188 24.37 -6.68 0.99
CA TRP A 188 23.86 -6.79 2.37
C TRP A 188 23.63 -5.41 3.00
N GLN A 189 24.46 -4.42 2.69
CA GLN A 189 24.33 -3.06 3.24
C GLN A 189 23.03 -2.40 2.77
N ILE A 190 22.64 -2.61 1.50
CA ILE A 190 21.40 -2.07 0.96
C ILE A 190 20.18 -2.84 1.47
N CYS A 191 20.26 -4.17 1.58
CA CYS A 191 19.21 -4.96 2.22
C CYS A 191 18.99 -4.56 3.68
N ALA A 192 20.06 -4.38 4.45
CA ALA A 192 19.99 -3.93 5.85
C ALA A 192 19.41 -2.52 5.95
N PHE A 193 19.88 -1.57 5.13
CA PHE A 193 19.31 -0.23 5.04
C PHE A 193 17.81 -0.28 4.76
N ARG A 194 17.42 -1.03 3.72
CA ARG A 194 16.03 -1.20 3.31
C ARG A 194 15.17 -1.74 4.43
N PHE A 195 15.60 -2.80 5.11
CA PHE A 195 14.85 -3.36 6.22
C PHE A 195 14.71 -2.35 7.37
N ILE A 196 15.84 -1.88 7.90
CA ILE A 196 15.88 -1.03 9.10
C ILE A 196 15.15 0.29 8.85
N ASN A 197 15.41 0.95 7.72
CA ASN A 197 14.77 2.21 7.37
C ASN A 197 13.26 2.03 7.19
N ASN A 198 12.79 0.97 6.50
CA ASN A 198 11.35 0.73 6.37
C ASN A 198 10.69 0.32 7.68
N VAL A 199 11.38 -0.37 8.60
CA VAL A 199 10.82 -0.68 9.93
C VAL A 199 10.57 0.63 10.69
N PHE A 200 11.57 1.50 10.80
CA PHE A 200 11.42 2.77 11.50
C PHE A 200 10.43 3.73 10.81
N GLN A 201 10.41 3.78 9.47
CA GLN A 201 9.44 4.59 8.72
C GLN A 201 8.01 4.04 8.82
N GLY A 202 7.85 2.72 8.96
CA GLY A 202 6.57 2.04 9.06
C GLY A 202 5.93 2.08 10.45
N ILE A 203 6.63 2.58 11.48
CA ILE A 203 6.06 2.79 12.81
C ILE A 203 5.02 3.91 12.71
N GLY A 204 3.74 3.54 12.85
CA GLY A 204 2.60 4.45 12.83
C GLY A 204 1.95 4.59 14.20
N SER A 205 0.69 5.06 14.21
CA SER A 205 -0.19 5.06 15.37
C SER A 205 -1.48 4.33 15.03
N THR A 206 -1.95 3.49 15.95
CA THR A 206 -3.25 2.81 15.91
C THR A 206 -4.43 3.78 15.98
N ALA A 207 -4.23 4.99 16.49
CA ALA A 207 -5.25 6.04 16.53
C ALA A 207 -5.60 6.60 15.15
N GLY A 208 -4.77 6.37 14.12
CA GLY A 208 -4.98 6.93 12.78
C GLY A 208 -6.33 6.58 12.16
N SER A 209 -6.72 5.30 12.16
CA SER A 209 -8.00 4.88 11.56
C SER A 209 -9.21 5.39 12.36
N PRO A 210 -9.26 5.28 13.71
CA PRO A 210 -10.37 5.86 14.45
C PRO A 210 -10.45 7.39 14.35
N MET A 211 -9.33 8.11 14.30
CA MET A 211 -9.31 9.56 14.08
C MET A 211 -9.92 9.93 12.72
N TYR A 212 -9.53 9.19 11.68
CA TYR A 212 -10.02 9.36 10.32
C TYR A 212 -11.56 9.30 10.23
N TYR A 213 -12.16 8.27 10.82
CA TYR A 213 -13.61 8.07 10.77
C TYR A 213 -14.39 8.87 11.83
N THR A 214 -13.84 9.04 13.04
CA THR A 214 -14.59 9.56 14.19
C THR A 214 -14.42 11.08 14.34
N TRP A 215 -13.18 11.58 14.26
CA TRP A 215 -12.88 13.00 14.44
C TRP A 215 -12.95 13.76 13.12
N ALA A 216 -12.29 13.25 12.07
CA ALA A 216 -12.26 13.89 10.76
C ALA A 216 -13.53 13.62 9.93
N LYS A 217 -14.32 12.59 10.31
CA LYS A 217 -15.61 12.22 9.70
C LYS A 217 -15.54 12.13 8.17
N VAL A 218 -14.48 11.49 7.67
CA VAL A 218 -14.25 11.41 6.22
C VAL A 218 -15.25 10.44 5.60
N GLU A 219 -15.96 10.93 4.58
CA GLU A 219 -16.90 10.12 3.80
C GLU A 219 -16.17 9.31 2.71
N PRO A 220 -16.69 8.12 2.32
CA PRO A 220 -16.05 7.28 1.30
C PRO A 220 -15.85 7.98 -0.05
N LEU A 221 -16.75 8.89 -0.45
CA LEU A 221 -16.60 9.66 -1.69
C LEU A 221 -15.38 10.58 -1.63
N ASN A 222 -15.20 11.30 -0.52
CA ASN A 222 -14.07 12.21 -0.34
C ASN A 222 -12.75 11.43 -0.22
N ASP A 223 -12.75 10.29 0.49
CA ASP A 223 -11.62 9.36 0.53
C ASP A 223 -11.20 8.90 -0.88
N ALA A 224 -12.17 8.51 -1.70
CA ALA A 224 -11.91 8.08 -3.07
C ALA A 224 -11.41 9.20 -3.97
N LEU A 225 -12.01 10.40 -3.90
CA LEU A 225 -11.54 11.58 -4.65
C LEU A 225 -10.11 11.96 -4.24
N SER A 226 -9.81 11.88 -2.95
CA SER A 226 -8.47 12.12 -2.41
C SER A 226 -7.49 11.05 -2.89
N SER A 227 -7.90 9.78 -2.95
CA SER A 227 -7.09 8.70 -3.52
C SER A 227 -6.83 8.89 -5.02
N VAL A 228 -7.81 9.40 -5.78
CA VAL A 228 -7.65 9.73 -7.21
C VAL A 228 -6.60 10.83 -7.38
N LEU A 229 -6.76 11.95 -6.66
CA LEU A 229 -5.81 13.06 -6.68
C LEU A 229 -4.42 12.61 -6.20
N GLY A 230 -4.37 11.75 -5.19
CA GLY A 230 -3.13 11.20 -4.64
C GLY A 230 -2.38 10.35 -5.65
N ASN A 231 -3.07 9.43 -6.35
CA ASN A 231 -2.47 8.63 -7.42
C ASN A 231 -1.99 9.49 -8.61
N ALA A 232 -2.75 10.52 -8.99
CA ALA A 232 -2.35 11.46 -10.04
C ALA A 232 -1.11 12.26 -9.64
N LEU A 233 -1.07 12.74 -8.39
CA LEU A 233 0.08 13.45 -7.84
C LEU A 233 1.29 12.52 -7.81
N PHE A 234 1.15 11.30 -7.27
CA PHE A 234 2.20 10.28 -7.25
C PHE A 234 2.78 10.02 -8.64
N ALA A 235 1.93 9.79 -9.65
CA ALA A 235 2.34 9.63 -11.04
C ALA A 235 3.11 10.85 -11.60
N CYS A 236 2.67 12.06 -11.26
CA CYS A 236 3.36 13.29 -11.62
C CYS A 236 4.78 13.34 -11.01
N ILE A 237 4.92 13.04 -9.72
CA ILE A 237 6.22 13.02 -9.03
C ILE A 237 7.16 11.98 -9.63
N LEU A 238 6.66 10.76 -9.90
CA LEU A 238 7.46 9.74 -10.59
C LEU A 238 8.02 10.28 -11.90
N THR A 239 7.16 10.94 -12.70
CA THR A 239 7.57 11.54 -13.98
C THR A 239 8.59 12.66 -13.81
N VAL A 240 8.40 13.54 -12.82
CA VAL A 240 9.33 14.63 -12.47
C VAL A 240 10.70 14.07 -12.07
N VAL A 241 10.72 13.10 -11.16
CA VAL A 241 11.96 12.48 -10.67
C VAL A 241 12.65 11.65 -11.77
N GLY A 242 11.89 10.94 -12.60
CA GLY A 242 12.47 10.20 -13.73
C GLY A 242 12.99 11.09 -14.85
N LYS A 243 12.52 12.34 -14.96
CA LYS A 243 13.00 13.31 -15.95
C LYS A 243 14.19 14.13 -15.45
N TRP A 244 14.15 14.59 -14.19
CA TRP A 244 15.13 15.54 -13.64
C TRP A 244 15.88 15.05 -12.40
N GLY A 245 15.37 14.02 -11.72
CA GLY A 245 15.92 13.50 -10.46
C GLY A 245 16.92 12.35 -10.59
N LEU A 246 17.23 11.89 -11.80
CA LEU A 246 18.14 10.76 -12.05
C LEU A 246 19.55 10.98 -11.48
N HIS A 247 19.98 12.24 -11.38
CA HIS A 247 21.31 12.62 -10.87
C HIS A 247 21.27 13.21 -9.46
N TRP A 248 20.14 13.15 -8.77
CA TRP A 248 20.05 13.66 -7.40
C TRP A 248 20.83 12.79 -6.44
N ASN A 249 21.37 13.41 -5.39
CA ASN A 249 21.93 12.66 -4.28
C ASN A 249 20.79 11.98 -3.51
N TRP A 250 20.79 10.65 -3.51
CA TRP A 250 19.70 9.84 -2.96
C TRP A 250 19.53 10.05 -1.46
N ARG A 251 20.62 10.28 -0.72
CA ARG A 251 20.56 10.52 0.73
C ARG A 251 19.82 11.81 1.04
N TRP A 252 20.17 12.90 0.34
CA TRP A 252 19.55 14.20 0.53
C TRP A 252 18.09 14.20 0.05
N ALA A 253 17.81 13.60 -1.10
CA ALA A 253 16.46 13.48 -1.61
C ALA A 253 15.55 12.75 -0.62
N ILE A 254 15.99 11.60 -0.09
CA ILE A 254 15.22 10.86 0.92
C ILE A 254 15.11 11.66 2.23
N ALA A 255 16.18 12.31 2.70
CA ALA A 255 16.15 13.08 3.95
C ALA A 255 15.15 14.24 3.89
N ILE A 256 15.26 15.10 2.86
CA ILE A 256 14.39 16.26 2.69
C ILE A 256 12.93 15.81 2.52
N ALA A 257 12.70 14.80 1.69
CA ALA A 257 11.38 14.23 1.49
C ALA A 257 10.79 13.74 2.83
N SER A 258 11.57 13.00 3.62
CA SER A 258 11.14 12.45 4.90
C SER A 258 10.79 13.51 5.93
N VAL A 259 11.66 14.49 6.13
CA VAL A 259 11.44 15.58 7.07
C VAL A 259 10.20 16.38 6.66
N SER A 260 10.03 16.64 5.36
CA SER A 260 8.87 17.36 4.84
C SER A 260 7.55 16.62 5.12
N VAL A 261 7.50 15.28 4.93
CA VAL A 261 6.31 14.49 5.32
C VAL A 261 6.02 14.65 6.80
N THR A 262 7.02 14.37 7.64
CA THR A 262 6.82 14.33 9.09
C THR A 262 6.35 15.67 9.64
N LEU A 263 6.83 16.78 9.06
CA LEU A 263 6.35 18.11 9.43
C LEU A 263 4.90 18.35 8.99
N ILE A 264 4.55 18.04 7.73
CA ILE A 264 3.19 18.28 7.21
C ILE A 264 2.17 17.39 7.94
N ASP A 265 2.45 16.10 8.04
CA ASP A 265 1.62 15.11 8.73
C ASP A 265 1.49 15.45 10.22
N GLY A 266 2.59 15.81 10.87
CA GLY A 266 2.60 16.23 12.28
C GLY A 266 1.72 17.45 12.52
N CYS A 267 1.90 18.52 11.74
CA CYS A 267 1.09 19.74 11.89
C CYS A 267 -0.41 19.44 11.85
N ILE A 268 -0.86 18.63 10.89
CA ILE A 268 -2.29 18.42 10.67
C ILE A 268 -2.86 17.42 11.68
N ASN A 269 -2.16 16.32 11.99
CA ASN A 269 -2.61 15.40 13.03
C ASN A 269 -2.70 16.11 14.38
N PHE A 270 -1.71 16.92 14.78
CA PHE A 270 -1.81 17.66 16.04
C PHE A 270 -2.95 18.69 16.03
N LEU A 271 -3.21 19.39 14.93
CA LEU A 271 -4.38 20.27 14.80
C LEU A 271 -5.72 19.50 14.92
N THR A 272 -5.76 18.27 14.43
CA THR A 272 -6.95 17.39 14.50
C THR A 272 -7.14 16.81 15.92
N ILE A 273 -6.05 16.37 16.55
CA ILE A 273 -6.04 15.81 17.92
C ILE A 273 -6.53 16.85 18.92
N TRP A 274 -6.04 18.09 18.83
CA TRP A 274 -6.38 19.17 19.74
C TRP A 274 -7.67 19.93 19.37
N ASP A 275 -8.44 19.43 18.39
CA ASP A 275 -9.75 19.97 18.00
C ASP A 275 -9.71 21.43 17.52
N ILE A 276 -8.60 21.82 16.90
CA ILE A 276 -8.45 23.15 16.29
C ILE A 276 -9.09 23.13 14.89
N VAL A 277 -8.79 22.09 14.09
CA VAL A 277 -9.38 21.88 12.77
C VAL A 277 -9.71 20.40 12.58
N ARG A 278 -11.01 20.06 12.55
CA ARG A 278 -11.52 18.72 12.24
C ARG A 278 -12.42 18.77 11.00
N ASN A 279 -11.79 18.84 9.85
CA ASN A 279 -12.48 18.89 8.56
C ASN A 279 -11.93 17.80 7.64
N GLN A 280 -12.83 17.04 7.01
CA GLN A 280 -12.49 15.96 6.08
C GLN A 280 -11.55 16.38 4.95
N TRP A 281 -11.70 17.59 4.39
CA TRP A 281 -10.84 18.11 3.32
C TRP A 281 -9.46 18.51 3.83
N PHE A 282 -9.40 19.03 5.05
CA PHE A 282 -8.13 19.39 5.69
C PHE A 282 -7.31 18.14 6.03
N TYR A 283 -7.97 17.12 6.60
CA TYR A 283 -7.34 15.86 6.95
C TYR A 283 -6.90 15.09 5.68
N ASN A 284 -7.74 15.03 4.64
CA ASN A 284 -7.37 14.36 3.38
C ASN A 284 -6.29 15.11 2.59
N GLY A 285 -6.20 16.44 2.74
CA GLY A 285 -5.11 17.23 2.18
C GLY A 285 -3.72 16.73 2.63
N VAL A 286 -3.62 16.15 3.83
CA VAL A 286 -2.40 15.48 4.33
C VAL A 286 -2.01 14.33 3.42
N ALA A 287 -2.93 13.38 3.23
CA ALA A 287 -2.69 12.16 2.49
C ALA A 287 -2.25 12.46 1.04
N LEU A 288 -2.66 13.61 0.50
CA LEU A 288 -2.18 14.14 -0.78
C LEU A 288 -0.74 14.65 -0.67
N ALA A 289 -0.44 15.52 0.29
CA ALA A 289 0.91 16.06 0.48
C ALA A 289 1.96 14.96 0.73
N GLU A 290 1.59 13.88 1.43
CA GLU A 290 2.45 12.72 1.65
C GLU A 290 2.83 11.95 0.38
N GLN A 291 2.05 12.07 -0.70
CA GLN A 291 2.37 11.40 -1.97
C GLN A 291 3.66 11.94 -2.58
N ILE A 292 3.99 13.22 -2.36
CA ILE A 292 5.22 13.85 -2.86
C ILE A 292 6.46 13.11 -2.37
N PRO A 293 6.68 13.01 -1.06
CA PRO A 293 7.86 12.31 -0.58
C PRO A 293 7.79 10.79 -0.76
N SER A 294 6.60 10.20 -0.67
CA SER A 294 6.41 8.76 -0.90
C SER A 294 6.87 8.37 -2.32
N GLY A 295 6.47 9.15 -3.34
CA GLY A 295 6.88 8.94 -4.72
C GLY A 295 8.38 9.05 -4.93
N VAL A 296 9.02 10.07 -4.33
CA VAL A 296 10.48 10.25 -4.38
C VAL A 296 11.21 9.06 -3.75
N ARG A 297 10.82 8.63 -2.54
CA ARG A 297 11.45 7.50 -1.87
C ARG A 297 11.29 6.22 -2.66
N PHE A 298 10.07 5.96 -3.13
CA PHE A 298 9.75 4.75 -3.86
C PHE A 298 10.55 4.62 -5.16
N ILE A 299 10.59 5.67 -5.99
CA ILE A 299 11.30 5.59 -7.26
C ILE A 299 12.83 5.48 -7.07
N ILE A 300 13.41 6.24 -6.13
CA ILE A 300 14.85 6.15 -5.82
C ILE A 300 15.21 4.75 -5.33
N ALA A 301 14.35 4.18 -4.48
CA ALA A 301 14.53 2.81 -4.02
C ALA A 301 14.54 1.85 -5.23
N THR A 302 13.57 1.95 -6.13
CA THR A 302 13.49 1.08 -7.31
C THR A 302 14.69 1.22 -8.26
N TYR A 303 15.25 2.43 -8.45
CA TYR A 303 16.49 2.63 -9.19
C TYR A 303 17.68 1.94 -8.54
N CYS A 304 17.80 2.06 -7.21
CA CYS A 304 18.86 1.41 -6.46
C CYS A 304 18.85 -0.11 -6.69
N ALA A 305 17.66 -0.74 -6.75
CA ALA A 305 17.55 -2.18 -7.03
C ALA A 305 18.04 -2.57 -8.44
N VAL A 306 17.88 -1.70 -9.44
CA VAL A 306 18.38 -1.92 -10.81
C VAL A 306 19.90 -1.86 -10.88
N GLU A 307 20.52 -0.94 -10.13
CA GLU A 307 21.98 -0.75 -10.18
C GLU A 307 22.75 -1.83 -9.41
N ILE A 308 22.13 -2.54 -8.45
CA ILE A 308 22.80 -3.61 -7.68
C ILE A 308 22.65 -4.99 -8.35
N ALA A 309 21.68 -5.12 -9.25
CA ALA A 309 21.40 -6.38 -9.91
C ALA A 309 22.54 -6.76 -10.87
N ASP A 310 23.23 -7.86 -10.59
CA ASP A 310 24.17 -8.45 -11.54
C ASP A 310 23.43 -9.13 -12.71
N VAL A 311 24.08 -9.13 -13.88
CA VAL A 311 23.55 -9.78 -15.09
C VAL A 311 23.32 -11.27 -14.83
N GLY A 312 22.11 -11.75 -15.12
CA GLY A 312 21.67 -13.13 -14.90
C GLY A 312 21.09 -13.42 -13.51
N ASN A 313 21.18 -12.47 -12.56
CA ASN A 313 20.59 -12.57 -11.22
C ASN A 313 19.61 -11.42 -10.94
N GLU A 314 19.07 -10.78 -11.98
CA GLU A 314 18.28 -9.55 -11.83
C GLU A 314 16.98 -9.81 -11.06
N GLY A 315 16.29 -10.90 -11.40
CA GLY A 315 15.03 -11.27 -10.74
C GLY A 315 15.21 -11.62 -9.27
N ALA A 316 16.26 -12.37 -8.90
CA ALA A 316 16.51 -12.72 -7.52
C ALA A 316 16.96 -11.52 -6.68
N THR A 317 17.81 -10.64 -7.24
CA THR A 317 18.24 -9.40 -6.57
C THR A 317 17.07 -8.47 -6.33
N TYR A 318 16.26 -8.21 -7.36
CA TYR A 318 15.10 -7.35 -7.27
C TYR A 318 14.05 -7.91 -6.30
N GLY A 319 13.76 -9.21 -6.43
CA GLY A 319 12.85 -9.94 -5.56
C GLY A 319 13.29 -9.88 -4.09
N LEU A 320 14.57 -10.09 -3.81
CA LEU A 320 15.14 -9.98 -2.46
C LEU A 320 14.96 -8.57 -1.89
N VAL A 321 15.44 -7.54 -2.60
CA VAL A 321 15.41 -6.14 -2.11
C VAL A 321 13.98 -5.69 -1.85
N THR A 322 13.04 -6.09 -2.72
CA THR A 322 11.62 -5.78 -2.57
C THR A 322 11.00 -6.55 -1.39
N THR A 323 11.28 -7.84 -1.28
CA THR A 323 10.75 -8.70 -0.20
C THR A 323 11.24 -8.24 1.17
N VAL A 324 12.53 -7.91 1.31
CA VAL A 324 13.10 -7.39 2.55
C VAL A 324 12.47 -6.05 2.94
N SER A 325 12.12 -5.20 1.96
CA SER A 325 11.38 -3.95 2.22
C SER A 325 9.96 -4.24 2.71
N ASN A 326 9.25 -5.16 2.07
CA ASN A 326 7.87 -5.50 2.43
C ASN A 326 7.78 -6.21 3.79
N LEU A 327 8.79 -7.02 4.15
CA LEU A 327 8.88 -7.69 5.44
C LEU A 327 9.01 -6.71 6.61
N ALA A 328 9.48 -5.48 6.37
CA ALA A 328 9.57 -4.46 7.42
C ALA A 328 8.20 -4.01 7.94
N SER A 329 7.16 -4.00 7.10
CA SER A 329 5.80 -3.55 7.45
C SER A 329 5.16 -4.33 8.61
N PRO A 330 5.13 -5.68 8.62
CA PRO A 330 4.60 -6.43 9.76
C PRO A 330 5.44 -6.25 11.03
N PHE A 331 6.77 -6.12 10.93
CA PHE A 331 7.63 -5.84 12.09
C PHE A 331 7.28 -4.49 12.71
N ALA A 332 7.21 -3.44 11.88
CA ALA A 332 6.80 -2.12 12.34
C ALA A 332 5.41 -2.15 12.97
N SER A 333 4.48 -2.90 12.36
CA SER A 333 3.11 -3.08 12.86
C SER A 333 3.04 -3.70 14.23
N VAL A 334 3.83 -4.74 14.50
CA VAL A 334 3.89 -5.34 15.83
C VAL A 334 4.49 -4.35 16.83
N ILE A 335 5.58 -3.67 16.47
CA ILE A 335 6.25 -2.71 17.36
C ILE A 335 5.29 -1.59 17.78
N TYR A 336 4.68 -0.88 16.83
CA TYR A 336 3.82 0.25 17.18
C TYR A 336 2.54 -0.21 17.88
N LYS A 337 1.94 -1.36 17.50
CA LYS A 337 0.75 -1.87 18.21
C LYS A 337 1.05 -2.24 19.66
N VAL A 338 2.23 -2.81 19.95
CA VAL A 338 2.63 -3.12 21.32
C VAL A 338 2.85 -1.84 22.12
N VAL A 339 3.54 -0.85 21.55
CA VAL A 339 3.74 0.45 22.20
C VAL A 339 2.41 1.16 22.45
N ASP A 340 1.55 1.20 21.45
CA ASP A 340 0.24 1.84 21.50
C ASP A 340 -0.73 1.16 22.47
N SER A 341 -0.53 -0.14 22.76
CA SER A 341 -1.39 -0.89 23.70
C SER A 341 -1.36 -0.35 25.13
N TYR A 342 -0.35 0.46 25.47
CA TYR A 342 -0.23 1.14 26.75
C TYR A 342 -1.03 2.46 26.81
N PHE A 343 -1.61 2.92 25.70
CA PHE A 343 -2.31 4.20 25.57
C PHE A 343 -3.80 4.01 25.25
N LYS A 344 -4.63 5.01 25.57
CA LYS A 344 -6.05 5.02 25.20
C LYS A 344 -6.26 5.47 23.76
N VAL A 345 -6.15 4.53 22.83
CA VAL A 345 -6.21 4.77 21.39
C VAL A 345 -7.22 3.87 20.67
N THR A 346 -8.09 3.20 21.43
CA THR A 346 -9.14 2.37 20.82
C THR A 346 -10.23 3.24 20.20
N GLN A 347 -11.05 2.63 19.34
CA GLN A 347 -12.17 3.32 18.70
C GLN A 347 -13.19 3.84 19.73
N ASP A 348 -13.38 3.14 20.85
CA ASP A 348 -14.27 3.56 21.92
C ASP A 348 -13.67 4.75 22.69
N ASP A 349 -12.38 4.71 23.02
CA ASP A 349 -11.69 5.82 23.70
C ASP A 349 -11.74 7.12 22.87
N ILE A 350 -11.50 7.01 21.56
CA ILE A 350 -11.47 8.15 20.64
C ILE A 350 -12.87 8.77 20.46
N GLN A 351 -13.95 8.01 20.65
CA GLN A 351 -15.32 8.53 20.66
C GLN A 351 -15.63 9.36 21.91
N GLU A 352 -15.01 9.05 23.06
CA GLU A 352 -15.21 9.82 24.29
C GLU A 352 -14.56 11.21 24.21
N ASP A 353 -13.54 11.37 23.36
CA ASP A 353 -12.84 12.64 23.07
C ASP A 353 -12.43 13.45 24.32
N THR A 354 -11.98 12.74 25.36
CA THR A 354 -11.50 13.38 26.59
C THR A 354 -10.10 13.95 26.44
N ILE A 355 -9.73 14.93 27.28
CA ILE A 355 -8.39 15.53 27.29
C ILE A 355 -7.29 14.47 27.51
N ALA A 356 -7.57 13.46 28.35
CA ALA A 356 -6.63 12.36 28.59
C ALA A 356 -6.38 11.54 27.31
N VAL A 357 -7.44 11.22 26.55
CA VAL A 357 -7.33 10.51 25.26
C VAL A 357 -6.54 11.34 24.24
N ARG A 358 -6.76 12.65 24.17
CA ARG A 358 -6.00 13.53 23.25
C ARG A 358 -4.50 13.53 23.57
N TRP A 359 -4.12 13.50 24.85
CA TRP A 359 -2.72 13.35 25.26
C TRP A 359 -2.14 11.98 24.91
N ASP A 360 -2.86 10.91 25.20
CA ASP A 360 -2.45 9.54 24.88
C ASP A 360 -2.22 9.37 23.38
N VAL A 361 -3.13 9.88 22.55
CA VAL A 361 -2.97 9.92 21.09
C VAL A 361 -1.75 10.76 20.70
N THR A 362 -1.55 11.94 21.30
CA THR A 362 -0.38 12.79 21.04
C THR A 362 0.94 12.03 21.28
N TYR A 363 1.04 11.26 22.36
CA TYR A 363 2.25 10.48 22.65
C TYR A 363 2.52 9.40 21.60
N THR A 364 1.50 8.68 21.13
CA THR A 364 1.70 7.67 20.06
C THR A 364 2.26 8.30 18.78
N TYR A 365 1.77 9.47 18.39
CA TYR A 365 2.28 10.21 17.23
C TYR A 365 3.69 10.76 17.45
N LEU A 366 4.00 11.27 18.63
CA LEU A 366 5.37 11.72 18.96
C LEU A 366 6.37 10.57 18.88
N ILE A 367 6.01 9.38 19.37
CA ILE A 367 6.85 8.17 19.27
C ILE A 367 7.03 7.78 17.80
N SER A 368 5.93 7.71 17.03
CA SER A 368 5.97 7.41 15.59
C SER A 368 6.88 8.38 14.83
N TYR A 369 6.73 9.69 15.02
CA TYR A 369 7.56 10.69 14.34
C TYR A 369 9.03 10.65 14.76
N SER A 370 9.30 10.39 16.04
CA SER A 370 10.67 10.20 16.54
C SER A 370 11.34 9.00 15.85
N CYS A 371 10.63 7.88 15.71
CA CYS A 371 11.11 6.72 14.97
C CYS A 371 11.33 7.03 13.48
N LYS A 372 10.38 7.70 12.82
CA LYS A 372 10.50 8.10 11.40
C LYS A 372 11.71 9.02 11.16
N LEU A 373 11.99 9.95 12.06
CA LEU A 373 13.18 10.81 11.98
C LEU A 373 14.47 10.02 12.29
N PHE A 374 14.43 9.11 13.27
CA PHE A 374 15.56 8.22 13.57
C PHE A 374 15.92 7.30 12.39
N ALA A 375 14.96 6.96 11.53
CA ALA A 375 15.21 6.22 10.30
C ALA A 375 16.26 6.89 9.39
N LEU A 376 16.40 8.22 9.47
CA LEU A 376 17.35 9.01 8.68
C LEU A 376 18.81 8.77 9.05
N VAL A 377 19.07 8.35 10.29
CA VAL A 377 20.42 7.99 10.73
C VAL A 377 21.00 6.92 9.81
N TRP A 378 20.19 5.97 9.37
CA TRP A 378 20.62 4.85 8.53
C TRP A 378 20.94 5.23 7.07
N LEU A 379 20.71 6.47 6.65
CA LEU A 379 21.00 6.93 5.28
C LEU A 379 22.48 6.82 4.90
N PHE A 380 23.41 6.77 5.87
CA PHE A 380 24.83 6.54 5.58
C PHE A 380 25.08 5.19 4.90
N MET A 381 24.19 4.21 5.09
CA MET A 381 24.29 2.89 4.47
C MET A 381 23.93 2.91 2.99
N LEU A 382 23.14 3.88 2.52
CA LEU A 382 22.80 4.00 1.10
C LEU A 382 23.94 4.71 0.34
N PRO A 383 24.34 4.31 -0.88
CA PRO A 383 25.27 5.11 -1.68
C PRO A 383 24.68 6.50 -1.98
N PRO A 384 25.51 7.56 -2.09
CA PRO A 384 25.05 8.93 -2.30
C PRO A 384 24.40 9.13 -3.68
N GLN A 385 24.78 8.35 -4.69
CA GLN A 385 24.25 8.42 -6.05
C GLN A 385 24.42 7.06 -6.74
N LYS A 386 23.83 6.90 -7.95
CA LYS A 386 24.28 5.92 -8.96
C LYS A 386 25.80 6.05 -9.10
N ALA A 387 26.57 5.17 -8.47
CA ALA A 387 28.00 5.17 -8.67
C ALA A 387 28.26 4.79 -10.14
N PRO A 388 29.21 5.41 -10.85
CA PRO A 388 29.77 4.80 -12.04
C PRO A 388 30.39 3.48 -11.58
N MET A 389 29.76 2.36 -11.93
CA MET A 389 30.37 1.04 -11.73
C MET A 389 31.62 0.91 -12.59
#